data_AF-A0AA95KNS9-F1
#
_entry.id   AF-A0AA95KNS9-F1
#
_cell.length_a   1.000
_cell.length_b   1.000
_cell.length_c   1.000
_cell.angle_alpha   90.00
_cell.angle_beta   90.00
_cell.angle_gamma   90.00
#
_symmetry.space_group_name_H-M   'P 1'
#
loop_
_entity.id
_entity.type
_entity.pdbx_description
1 polymer ?
#
loop_
_entity_poly.entity_id
_entity_poly.type
_entity_poly.pdbx_seq_one_letter_code
_entity_poly.pdbx_strand_id
1 'polypeptide(L)'
;MSKLKKIIVFNKGGVIYFIFIILLSFATNSRYAILEPFGTFALLFLLSYIQHPSRLRQNINKKYIILGIFIIIFLIPFVSDVSLAMLANRGIRGKVSTSELFSNTINTYLDRDKMNLLRKIKDEKNLTTLKEQPKEWSENYVSNFALNRYCNMRVSDNTLYHAKKVGFANEKMYSDFWNEIIALLPSPILNSLGIQYNKNERYSRGDKLKALSTNSPPFASYLVTSHLADGLLTFGFLYFPIEFFLFYLRFLFLDTFIIKHNKRVIYSILGLTTIFSFLAMFRNAGGACDSLPYLLREYWQDIILFLIGFSILKKIIR
;
A
#
# COMPACT_ATOMS: atom_id res chain seq x y z
N MET A 1 -24.58 22.80 26.21
CA MET A 1 -23.25 22.85 25.54
C MET A 1 -22.46 21.60 25.92
N SER A 2 -22.39 20.59 25.04
CA SER A 2 -21.77 19.30 25.36
C SER A 2 -20.27 19.44 25.59
N LYS A 3 -19.76 18.88 26.71
CA LYS A 3 -18.33 18.67 27.00
C LYS A 3 -17.63 18.13 25.74
N LEU A 4 -17.03 19.00 24.93
CA LEU A 4 -16.12 18.60 23.88
C LEU A 4 -14.86 18.13 24.58
N LYS A 5 -14.80 16.82 24.78
CA LYS A 5 -13.69 16.10 25.38
C LYS A 5 -12.41 16.47 24.61
N LYS A 6 -11.31 16.63 25.35
CA LYS A 6 -9.96 16.87 24.82
C LYS A 6 -9.66 15.93 23.65
N ILE A 7 -8.85 16.38 22.70
CA ILE A 7 -8.30 15.53 21.64
C ILE A 7 -7.48 14.43 22.33
N ILE A 8 -7.91 13.17 22.18
CA ILE A 8 -7.21 12.03 22.75
C ILE A 8 -6.03 11.72 21.84
N VAL A 9 -4.82 12.01 22.32
CA VAL A 9 -3.57 11.73 21.58
C VAL A 9 -3.06 10.31 21.88
N PHE A 10 -3.30 9.80 23.10
CA PHE A 10 -2.86 8.47 23.52
C PHE A 10 -3.97 7.74 24.30
N ASN A 11 -4.16 6.46 23.99
CA ASN A 11 -5.03 5.54 24.72
C ASN A 11 -4.26 4.22 24.95
N LYS A 12 -4.25 3.70 26.19
CA LYS A 12 -3.57 2.44 26.55
C LYS A 12 -3.96 1.27 25.65
N GLY A 13 -5.25 1.09 25.37
CA GLY A 13 -5.72 0.02 24.48
C GLY A 13 -5.24 0.21 23.04
N GLY A 14 -5.20 1.45 22.56
CA GLY A 14 -4.66 1.78 21.24
C GLY A 14 -3.16 1.48 21.13
N VAL A 15 -2.38 1.72 22.18
CA VAL A 15 -0.94 1.39 22.22
C VAL A 15 -0.73 -0.12 22.19
N ILE A 16 -1.52 -0.89 22.94
CA ILE A 16 -1.44 -2.36 22.93
C ILE A 16 -1.77 -2.89 21.53
N TYR A 17 -2.85 -2.39 20.92
CA TYR A 17 -3.23 -2.75 19.56
C TYR A 17 -2.12 -2.40 18.55
N PHE A 18 -1.54 -1.22 18.66
CA PHE A 18 -0.43 -0.78 17.80
C PHE A 18 0.79 -1.70 17.88
N ILE A 19 1.22 -2.04 19.09
CA ILE A 19 2.35 -2.97 19.32
C ILE A 19 2.04 -4.34 18.73
N PHE A 20 0.81 -4.85 18.95
CA PHE A 20 0.38 -6.13 18.42
C PHE A 20 0.42 -6.17 16.89
N ILE A 21 -0.13 -5.17 16.20
CA ILE A 21 -0.13 -5.14 14.73
C ILE A 21 1.30 -4.96 14.18
N ILE A 22 2.18 -4.20 14.83
CA ILE A 22 3.59 -4.12 14.42
C ILE A 22 4.24 -5.50 14.47
N LEU A 23 4.09 -6.24 15.58
CA LEU A 23 4.66 -7.58 15.72
C LEU A 23 4.14 -8.53 14.63
N LEU A 24 2.83 -8.49 14.36
CA LEU A 24 2.22 -9.25 13.27
C LEU A 24 2.81 -8.86 11.90
N SER A 25 2.98 -7.57 11.66
CA SER A 25 3.50 -7.03 10.40
C SER A 25 4.94 -7.46 10.14
N PHE A 26 5.78 -7.52 11.17
CA PHE A 26 7.13 -8.07 11.07
C PHE A 26 7.12 -9.54 10.67
N ALA A 27 6.18 -10.34 11.20
CA ALA A 27 6.06 -11.75 10.83
C ALA A 27 5.72 -11.93 9.34
N THR A 28 4.97 -11.01 8.73
CA THR A 28 4.63 -11.11 7.30
C THR A 28 5.80 -10.81 6.34
N ASN A 29 6.93 -10.29 6.85
CA ASN A 29 8.07 -9.80 6.06
C ASN A 29 7.64 -8.84 4.92
N SER A 30 6.64 -8.01 5.19
CA SER A 30 6.12 -7.00 4.28
C SER A 30 6.42 -5.61 4.81
N ARG A 31 7.20 -4.83 4.05
CA ARG A 31 7.51 -3.44 4.40
C ARG A 31 6.24 -2.57 4.44
N TYR A 32 5.28 -2.84 3.55
CA TYR A 32 3.99 -2.18 3.55
C TYR A 32 3.25 -2.42 4.86
N ALA A 33 3.20 -3.69 5.32
CA ALA A 33 2.54 -4.06 6.57
C ALA A 33 3.17 -3.34 7.77
N ILE A 34 4.50 -3.15 7.80
CA ILE A 34 5.15 -2.41 8.89
C ILE A 34 4.71 -0.94 8.92
N LEU A 35 4.51 -0.31 7.77
CA LEU A 35 4.14 1.10 7.66
C LEU A 35 2.66 1.36 7.94
N GLU A 36 1.81 0.39 7.63
CA GLU A 36 0.37 0.51 7.74
C GLU A 36 -0.10 0.95 9.14
N PRO A 37 0.37 0.37 10.27
CA PRO A 37 0.04 0.85 11.61
C PRO A 37 0.38 2.33 11.81
N PHE A 38 1.59 2.75 11.42
CA PHE A 38 2.01 4.14 11.58
C PHE A 38 1.14 5.08 10.75
N GLY A 39 0.86 4.70 9.50
CA GLY A 39 -0.01 5.45 8.60
C GLY A 39 -1.44 5.55 9.13
N THR A 40 -2.03 4.45 9.59
CA THR A 40 -3.36 4.41 10.19
C THR A 40 -3.46 5.33 11.40
N PHE A 41 -2.54 5.25 12.36
CA PHE A 41 -2.57 6.12 13.54
C PHE A 41 -2.35 7.60 13.19
N ALA A 42 -1.47 7.90 12.24
CA ALA A 42 -1.27 9.27 11.75
C ALA A 42 -2.53 9.83 11.08
N LEU A 43 -3.20 9.04 10.23
CA LEU A 43 -4.44 9.42 9.56
C LEU A 43 -5.60 9.58 10.55
N LEU A 44 -5.73 8.70 11.53
CA LEU A 44 -6.74 8.82 12.59
C LEU A 44 -6.50 10.07 13.44
N PHE A 45 -5.24 10.38 13.77
CA PHE A 45 -4.90 11.63 14.45
C PHE A 45 -5.26 12.86 13.60
N LEU A 46 -4.90 12.86 12.31
CA LEU A 46 -5.24 13.94 11.38
C LEU A 46 -6.77 14.11 11.26
N LEU A 47 -7.51 13.01 11.13
CA LEU A 47 -8.95 13.02 11.03
C LEU A 47 -9.60 13.59 12.31
N SER A 48 -9.13 13.15 13.48
CA SER A 48 -9.55 13.69 14.78
C SER A 48 -9.25 15.19 14.90
N TYR A 49 -8.05 15.60 14.47
CA TYR A 49 -7.63 17.00 14.46
C TYR A 49 -8.56 17.88 13.62
N ILE A 50 -8.91 17.45 12.41
CA ILE A 50 -9.75 18.22 11.48
C ILE A 50 -11.20 18.33 11.99
N GLN A 51 -11.73 17.30 12.66
CA GLN A 51 -13.09 17.32 13.20
C GLN A 51 -13.30 18.27 14.37
N HIS A 52 -12.23 18.58 15.11
CA HIS A 52 -12.34 19.43 16.30
C HIS A 52 -12.25 20.93 15.95
N PRO A 53 -13.10 21.79 16.57
CA PRO A 53 -13.04 23.24 16.41
C PRO A 53 -11.65 23.82 16.70
N SER A 54 -11.30 24.93 16.03
CA SER A 54 -10.00 25.62 16.18
C SER A 54 -9.57 25.87 17.62
N ARG A 55 -10.51 26.21 18.51
CA ARG A 55 -10.25 26.43 19.94
C ARG A 55 -9.67 25.19 20.64
N LEU A 56 -10.07 23.98 20.25
CA LEU A 56 -9.55 22.73 20.82
C LEU A 56 -8.25 22.28 20.15
N ARG A 57 -8.07 22.59 18.86
CA ARG A 57 -6.82 22.34 18.13
C ARG A 57 -5.64 23.12 18.71
N GLN A 58 -5.88 24.37 19.14
CA GLN A 58 -4.88 25.21 19.81
C GLN A 58 -4.48 24.69 21.20
N ASN A 59 -5.31 23.86 21.82
CA ASN A 59 -5.05 23.25 23.12
C ASN A 59 -4.21 21.96 23.03
N ILE A 60 -3.80 21.53 21.83
CA ILE A 60 -2.84 20.44 21.69
C ILE A 60 -1.50 20.92 22.26
N ASN A 61 -1.05 20.22 23.29
CA ASN A 61 0.22 20.54 23.92
C ASN A 61 1.37 20.37 22.92
N LYS A 62 2.24 21.40 22.80
CA LYS A 62 3.42 21.41 21.91
C LYS A 62 4.30 20.17 22.08
N LYS A 63 4.30 19.54 23.27
CA LYS A 63 5.00 18.26 23.52
C LYS A 63 4.62 17.15 22.53
N TYR A 64 3.37 17.10 22.06
CA TYR A 64 2.93 16.08 21.11
C TYR A 64 3.43 16.34 19.68
N ILE A 65 3.61 17.62 19.32
CA ILE A 65 4.23 18.01 18.05
C ILE A 65 5.71 17.64 18.08
N ILE A 66 6.41 17.97 19.17
CA ILE A 66 7.83 17.59 19.38
C ILE A 66 7.99 16.07 19.37
N LEU A 67 7.11 15.34 20.07
CA LEU A 67 7.09 13.88 20.04
C LEU A 67 6.86 13.33 18.63
N GLY A 68 5.96 13.93 17.84
CA GLY A 68 5.72 13.55 16.46
C GLY A 68 6.96 13.72 15.58
N ILE A 69 7.66 14.85 15.71
CA ILE A 69 8.94 15.11 15.00
C ILE A 69 9.98 14.08 15.42
N PHE A 70 10.12 13.83 16.72
CA PHE A 70 11.05 12.83 17.25
C PHE A 70 10.72 11.43 16.68
N ILE A 71 9.46 11.02 16.71
CA ILE A 71 9.02 9.74 16.12
C ILE A 71 9.42 9.68 14.64
N ILE A 72 9.21 10.72 13.84
CA ILE A 72 9.60 10.72 12.42
C ILE A 72 11.12 10.54 12.25
N ILE A 73 11.92 11.27 13.04
CA ILE A 73 13.39 11.20 13.00
C ILE A 73 13.89 9.79 13.31
N PHE A 74 13.28 9.08 14.26
CA PHE A 74 13.69 7.72 14.62
C PHE A 74 13.05 6.63 13.74
N LEU A 75 11.83 6.87 13.27
CA LEU A 75 11.07 5.90 12.47
C LEU A 75 11.69 5.72 11.08
N ILE A 76 12.13 6.79 10.44
CA ILE A 76 12.69 6.71 9.07
C ILE A 76 13.95 5.81 9.02
N PRO A 77 14.98 6.02 9.88
CA PRO A 77 16.13 5.11 9.94
C PRO A 77 15.75 3.69 10.33
N PHE A 78 14.87 3.53 11.33
CA PHE A 78 14.41 2.21 11.79
C PHE A 78 13.77 1.41 10.66
N VAL A 79 12.80 1.99 9.95
CA VAL A 79 12.13 1.32 8.82
C VAL A 79 13.12 1.04 7.70
N SER A 80 14.08 1.93 7.45
CA SER A 80 15.13 1.72 6.44
C SER A 80 16.01 0.51 6.77
N ASP A 81 16.47 0.39 8.01
CA ASP A 81 17.33 -0.71 8.45
C ASP A 81 16.59 -2.05 8.52
N VAL A 82 15.37 -2.06 9.06
CA VAL A 82 14.51 -3.25 9.04
C VAL A 82 14.24 -3.70 7.60
N SER A 83 13.97 -2.75 6.69
CA SER A 83 13.76 -3.04 5.27
C SER A 83 15.00 -3.64 4.58
N LEU A 84 16.20 -3.26 5.04
CA LEU A 84 17.47 -3.79 4.55
C LEU A 84 17.70 -5.22 5.06
N ALA A 85 17.45 -5.47 6.35
CA ALA A 85 17.50 -6.80 6.94
C ALA A 85 16.48 -7.76 6.28
N MET A 86 15.27 -7.28 5.99
CA MET A 86 14.27 -8.04 5.22
C MET A 86 14.72 -8.36 3.80
N LEU A 87 15.40 -7.42 3.13
CA LEU A 87 15.92 -7.65 1.78
C LEU A 87 17.01 -8.72 1.77
N ALA A 88 17.92 -8.69 2.74
CA ALA A 88 18.98 -9.68 2.90
C ALA A 88 18.40 -11.11 3.08
N ASN A 89 17.27 -11.23 3.78
CA ASN A 89 16.62 -12.51 4.03
C ASN A 89 15.52 -12.86 3.00
N ARG A 90 15.31 -12.05 1.96
CA ARG A 90 14.25 -12.28 0.97
C ARG A 90 14.45 -13.60 0.21
N GLY A 91 15.69 -14.00 -0.03
CA GLY A 91 16.04 -15.22 -0.76
C GLY A 91 15.66 -16.52 -0.03
N ILE A 92 15.51 -16.49 1.29
CA ILE A 92 15.13 -17.66 2.10
C ILE A 92 13.63 -17.73 2.40
N ARG A 93 12.85 -16.68 2.09
CA ARG A 93 11.42 -16.56 2.43
C ARG A 93 10.56 -17.74 1.98
N GLY A 94 10.88 -18.37 0.84
CA GLY A 94 10.15 -19.54 0.32
C GLY A 94 10.65 -20.89 0.86
N LYS A 95 11.69 -20.89 1.70
CA LYS A 95 12.39 -22.10 2.17
C LYS A 95 12.30 -22.29 3.69
N VAL A 96 11.92 -21.26 4.44
CA VAL A 96 11.86 -21.29 5.91
C VAL A 96 10.47 -20.96 6.41
N SER A 97 10.19 -21.34 7.65
CA SER A 97 8.93 -20.96 8.32
C SER A 97 8.86 -19.45 8.60
N THR A 98 7.65 -18.92 8.81
CA THR A 98 7.42 -17.50 9.13
C THR A 98 8.15 -17.06 10.39
N SER A 99 8.17 -17.90 11.43
CA SER A 99 8.88 -17.63 12.69
C SER A 99 10.39 -17.60 12.50
N GLU A 100 10.93 -18.53 11.70
CA GLU A 100 12.36 -18.58 11.38
C GLU A 100 12.78 -17.39 10.51
N LEU A 101 11.95 -16.98 9.55
CA LEU A 101 12.18 -15.77 8.75
C LEU A 101 12.20 -14.51 9.62
N PHE A 102 11.30 -14.43 10.60
CA PHE A 102 11.26 -13.34 11.59
C PHE A 102 12.56 -13.32 12.42
N SER A 103 12.93 -14.46 13.01
CA SER A 103 14.17 -14.58 13.81
C SER A 103 15.41 -14.19 12.99
N ASN A 104 15.52 -14.67 11.74
CA ASN A 104 16.64 -14.32 10.86
C ASN A 104 16.69 -12.83 10.52
N THR A 105 15.52 -12.20 10.35
CA THR A 105 15.41 -10.76 10.11
C THR A 105 15.85 -9.97 11.34
N ILE A 106 15.42 -10.36 12.54
CA ILE A 106 15.82 -9.73 13.80
C ILE A 106 17.31 -9.92 14.07
N ASN A 107 17.83 -11.13 13.92
CA ASN A 107 19.25 -11.43 14.08
C ASN A 107 20.10 -10.60 13.12
N THR A 108 19.67 -10.47 11.87
CA THR A 108 20.35 -9.62 10.88
C THR A 108 20.28 -8.14 11.26
N TYR A 109 19.17 -7.66 11.80
CA TYR A 109 19.02 -6.27 12.24
C TYR A 109 19.88 -5.94 13.48
N LEU A 110 19.99 -6.87 14.43
CA LEU A 110 20.77 -6.70 15.66
C LEU A 110 22.28 -6.84 15.44
N ASP A 111 22.70 -7.55 14.39
CA ASP A 111 24.10 -7.67 13.97
C ASP A 111 24.60 -6.37 13.32
N ARG A 112 25.36 -5.59 14.10
CA ARG A 112 25.88 -4.28 13.68
C ARG A 112 26.84 -4.38 12.49
N ASP A 113 27.67 -5.41 12.45
CA ASP A 113 28.70 -5.56 11.42
C ASP A 113 28.05 -5.94 10.09
N LYS A 114 27.11 -6.88 10.14
CA LYS A 114 26.30 -7.27 8.99
C LYS A 114 25.47 -6.09 8.48
N MET A 115 24.83 -5.32 9.36
CA MET A 115 24.08 -4.13 8.96
C MET A 115 24.96 -3.04 8.34
N ASN A 116 26.16 -2.80 8.89
CA ASN A 116 27.10 -1.85 8.32
C ASN A 116 27.59 -2.29 6.93
N LEU A 117 27.89 -3.59 6.75
CA LEU A 117 28.22 -4.15 5.45
C LEU A 117 27.05 -4.00 4.46
N LEU A 118 25.83 -4.32 4.86
CA LEU A 118 24.65 -4.17 4.01
C LEU A 118 24.40 -2.71 3.63
N ARG A 119 24.67 -1.75 4.52
CA ARG A 119 24.59 -0.31 4.21
C ARG A 119 25.65 0.08 3.17
N LYS A 120 26.91 -0.36 3.34
CA LYS A 120 27.98 -0.12 2.36
C LYS A 120 27.65 -0.71 0.98
N ILE A 121 27.25 -1.99 0.92
CA ILE A 121 26.86 -2.65 -0.34
C ILE A 121 25.70 -1.89 -1.01
N LYS A 122 24.74 -1.41 -0.22
CA LYS A 122 23.61 -0.63 -0.73
C LYS A 122 24.09 0.72 -1.29
N ASP A 123 24.96 1.42 -0.59
CA ASP A 123 25.46 2.72 -1.01
C ASP A 123 26.36 2.58 -2.25
N GLU A 124 27.19 1.53 -2.31
CA GLU A 124 27.98 1.15 -3.49
C GLU A 124 27.10 0.77 -4.68
N LYS A 125 26.07 -0.06 -4.47
CA LYS A 125 25.10 -0.37 -5.53
C LYS A 125 24.36 0.87 -6.01
N ASN A 126 24.01 1.79 -5.13
CA ASN A 126 23.39 3.05 -5.55
C ASN A 126 24.35 3.88 -6.39
N LEU A 127 25.64 3.91 -6.05
CA LEU A 127 26.69 4.59 -6.81
C LEU A 127 26.95 3.94 -8.18
N THR A 128 26.91 2.60 -8.28
CA THR A 128 27.03 1.90 -9.58
C THR A 128 25.75 2.04 -10.41
N THR A 129 24.57 1.89 -9.81
CA THR A 129 23.29 2.15 -10.50
C THR A 129 23.23 3.59 -11.00
N LEU A 130 23.69 4.58 -10.22
CA LEU A 130 23.80 5.99 -10.66
C LEU A 130 24.68 6.17 -11.91
N LYS A 131 25.69 5.33 -12.10
CA LYS A 131 26.58 5.34 -13.27
C LYS A 131 26.02 4.51 -14.45
N GLU A 132 25.21 3.50 -14.16
CA GLU A 132 24.67 2.52 -15.13
C GLU A 132 23.21 2.79 -15.55
N GLN A 133 22.52 3.78 -14.98
CA GLN A 133 21.16 4.11 -15.40
C GLN A 133 21.19 4.47 -16.89
N PRO A 134 20.28 3.91 -17.71
CA PRO A 134 20.17 4.31 -19.10
C PRO A 134 20.00 5.83 -19.15
N LYS A 135 20.70 6.52 -20.07
CA LYS A 135 20.71 7.98 -20.25
C LYS A 135 19.32 8.64 -20.38
N GLU A 136 18.24 7.86 -20.37
CA GLU A 136 16.88 8.28 -20.68
C GLU A 136 16.09 8.83 -19.47
N TRP A 137 16.34 8.37 -18.22
CA TRP A 137 15.72 8.98 -17.02
C TRP A 137 16.43 8.60 -15.70
N SER A 138 16.18 9.37 -14.63
CA SER A 138 16.78 9.17 -13.29
C SER A 138 15.77 8.65 -12.29
N GLU A 139 16.13 7.60 -11.53
CA GLU A 139 15.34 7.13 -10.39
C GLU A 139 15.59 7.91 -9.08
N ASN A 140 16.43 8.95 -9.11
CA ASN A 140 16.79 9.77 -7.95
C ASN A 140 16.13 11.14 -8.01
N TYR A 141 15.04 11.30 -7.28
CA TYR A 141 14.23 12.52 -7.18
C TYR A 141 14.54 13.34 -5.93
N VAL A 142 15.01 12.70 -4.86
CA VAL A 142 15.44 13.36 -3.62
C VAL A 142 16.75 12.76 -3.12
N SER A 143 17.54 13.57 -2.42
CA SER A 143 18.86 13.18 -1.89
C SER A 143 18.78 12.11 -0.80
N ASN A 144 17.67 12.06 -0.04
CA ASN A 144 17.49 11.05 0.99
C ASN A 144 16.97 9.73 0.37
N PHE A 145 17.76 8.66 0.47
CA PHE A 145 17.42 7.35 -0.07
C PHE A 145 16.07 6.79 0.40
N ALA A 146 15.75 6.93 1.69
CA ALA A 146 14.52 6.37 2.24
C ALA A 146 13.30 7.11 1.67
N LEU A 147 13.38 8.44 1.59
CA LEU A 147 12.34 9.27 0.97
C LEU A 147 12.25 9.06 -0.54
N ASN A 148 13.37 8.83 -1.23
CA ASN A 148 13.42 8.57 -2.67
C ASN A 148 12.64 7.32 -3.08
N ARG A 149 12.49 6.34 -2.17
CA ARG A 149 11.65 5.16 -2.39
C ARG A 149 10.15 5.44 -2.32
N TYR A 150 9.73 6.55 -1.70
CA TYR A 150 8.32 6.96 -1.63
C TYR A 150 7.96 8.00 -2.70
N CYS A 151 8.90 8.36 -3.57
CA CYS A 151 8.62 9.20 -4.72
C CYS A 151 7.78 8.43 -5.74
N ASN A 152 6.46 8.62 -5.70
CA ASN A 152 5.51 8.02 -6.64
C ASN A 152 5.87 8.27 -8.11
N MET A 153 6.55 9.40 -8.40
CA MET A 153 7.02 9.75 -9.74
C MET A 153 7.96 8.69 -10.33
N ARG A 154 8.76 8.03 -9.49
CA ARG A 154 9.63 6.93 -9.92
C ARG A 154 8.84 5.80 -10.58
N VAL A 155 7.69 5.46 -10.02
CA VAL A 155 6.82 4.41 -10.57
C VAL A 155 6.21 4.89 -11.89
N SER A 156 5.80 6.16 -11.97
CA SER A 156 5.27 6.75 -13.19
C SER A 156 6.28 6.75 -14.33
N ASP A 157 7.50 7.22 -14.09
CA ASP A 157 8.53 7.31 -15.13
C ASP A 157 8.97 5.92 -15.60
N ASN A 158 9.13 4.96 -14.68
CA ASN A 158 9.43 3.57 -15.04
C ASN A 158 8.32 2.94 -15.90
N THR A 159 7.06 3.14 -15.49
CA THR A 159 5.92 2.61 -16.25
C THR A 159 5.82 3.29 -17.62
N LEU A 160 6.01 4.61 -17.70
CA LEU A 160 6.00 5.37 -18.96
C LEU A 160 7.14 4.96 -19.89
N TYR A 161 8.33 4.71 -19.35
CA TYR A 161 9.49 4.23 -20.11
C TYR A 161 9.16 2.93 -20.85
N HIS A 162 8.61 1.94 -20.14
CA HIS A 162 8.21 0.68 -20.74
C HIS A 162 6.97 0.84 -21.64
N ALA A 163 6.00 1.68 -21.26
CA ALA A 163 4.80 1.92 -22.05
C ALA A 163 5.12 2.58 -23.40
N LYS A 164 6.08 3.51 -23.46
CA LYS A 164 6.54 4.12 -24.73
C LYS A 164 7.11 3.10 -25.71
N LYS A 165 7.80 2.06 -25.21
CA LYS A 165 8.37 0.99 -26.04
C LYS A 165 7.30 0.03 -26.58
N VAL A 166 6.24 -0.20 -25.80
CA VAL A 166 5.16 -1.14 -26.11
C VAL A 166 4.03 -0.48 -26.89
N GLY A 167 3.90 0.85 -26.80
CA GLY A 167 2.80 1.63 -27.36
C GLY A 167 1.61 1.75 -26.41
N PHE A 168 0.87 2.87 -26.52
CA PHE A 168 -0.38 3.08 -25.79
C PHE A 168 -1.55 2.33 -26.45
N ALA A 169 -2.62 2.08 -25.69
CA ALA A 169 -3.74 1.23 -26.11
C ALA A 169 -3.29 -0.16 -26.61
N ASN A 170 -2.41 -0.81 -25.86
CA ASN A 170 -1.84 -2.10 -26.22
C ASN A 170 -2.85 -3.24 -25.96
N GLU A 171 -3.16 -4.01 -27.00
CA GLU A 171 -4.14 -5.11 -26.94
C GLU A 171 -3.81 -6.18 -25.90
N LYS A 172 -2.52 -6.51 -25.69
CA LYS A 172 -2.12 -7.54 -24.71
C LYS A 172 -2.33 -7.06 -23.27
N MET A 173 -2.19 -5.76 -23.03
CA MET A 173 -2.44 -5.13 -21.72
C MET A 173 -3.93 -4.92 -21.47
N TYR A 174 -4.69 -4.62 -22.53
CA TYR A 174 -6.16 -4.57 -22.50
C TYR A 174 -6.77 -5.96 -22.19
N SER A 175 -6.29 -7.01 -22.86
CA SER A 175 -6.70 -8.39 -22.57
C SER A 175 -6.30 -8.80 -21.14
N ASP A 176 -5.12 -8.36 -20.68
CA ASP A 176 -4.69 -8.58 -19.29
C ASP A 176 -5.66 -8.02 -18.27
N PHE A 177 -6.09 -6.78 -18.48
CA PHE A 177 -7.05 -6.10 -17.62
C PHE A 177 -8.33 -6.93 -17.47
N TRP A 178 -8.92 -7.37 -18.57
CA TRP A 178 -10.14 -8.18 -18.50
C TRP A 178 -9.92 -9.56 -17.87
N ASN A 179 -8.76 -10.18 -18.10
CA ASN A 179 -8.38 -11.41 -17.44
C ASN A 179 -8.31 -11.23 -15.91
N GLU A 180 -7.76 -10.11 -15.43
CA GLU A 180 -7.75 -9.77 -14.00
C GLU A 180 -9.17 -9.57 -13.45
N ILE A 181 -10.07 -8.92 -14.21
CA ILE A 181 -11.48 -8.77 -13.82
C ILE A 181 -12.19 -10.13 -13.74
N ILE A 182 -11.99 -11.01 -14.73
CA ILE A 182 -12.54 -12.38 -14.70
C ILE A 182 -11.97 -13.15 -13.51
N ALA A 183 -10.68 -12.97 -13.20
CA ALA A 183 -10.01 -13.63 -12.08
C ALA A 183 -10.59 -13.23 -10.71
N LEU A 184 -11.36 -12.14 -10.61
CA LEU A 184 -12.07 -11.77 -9.37
C LEU A 184 -13.13 -12.80 -8.98
N LEU A 185 -13.76 -13.47 -9.95
CA LEU A 185 -14.81 -14.45 -9.71
C LEU A 185 -14.25 -15.70 -9.00
N PRO A 186 -14.86 -16.21 -7.93
CA PRO A 186 -14.47 -17.48 -7.30
C PRO A 186 -14.31 -18.63 -8.29
N SER A 187 -13.32 -19.50 -8.09
CA SER A 187 -13.05 -20.64 -8.98
C SER A 187 -14.27 -21.55 -9.24
N PRO A 188 -15.16 -21.83 -8.26
CA PRO A 188 -16.38 -22.58 -8.53
C PRO A 188 -17.29 -21.93 -9.57
N ILE A 189 -17.37 -20.59 -9.58
CA ILE A 189 -18.18 -19.83 -10.54
C ILE A 189 -17.54 -19.90 -11.93
N LEU A 190 -16.21 -19.73 -12.02
CA LEU A 190 -15.48 -19.86 -13.29
C LEU A 190 -15.67 -21.24 -13.91
N ASN A 191 -15.54 -22.30 -13.10
CA ASN A 191 -15.73 -23.67 -13.54
C ASN A 191 -17.17 -23.91 -14.01
N SER A 192 -18.17 -23.37 -13.30
CA SER A 192 -19.58 -23.45 -13.70
C SER A 192 -19.89 -22.71 -15.01
N LEU A 193 -19.15 -21.65 -15.32
CA LEU A 193 -19.26 -20.90 -16.57
C LEU A 193 -18.43 -21.51 -17.71
N GLY A 194 -17.73 -22.62 -17.47
CA GLY A 194 -16.83 -23.24 -18.45
C GLY A 194 -15.58 -22.41 -18.74
N ILE A 195 -15.26 -21.41 -17.92
CA ILE A 195 -14.10 -20.53 -18.10
C ILE A 195 -12.87 -21.20 -17.48
N GLN A 196 -11.99 -21.74 -18.33
CA GLN A 196 -10.71 -22.30 -17.89
C GLN A 196 -9.70 -21.17 -17.67
N TYR A 197 -9.61 -20.68 -16.43
CA TYR A 197 -8.63 -19.66 -16.04
C TYR A 197 -7.68 -20.18 -14.96
N ASN A 198 -6.37 -20.18 -15.26
CA ASN A 198 -5.36 -20.64 -14.32
C ASN A 198 -4.97 -19.54 -13.34
N LYS A 199 -5.58 -19.53 -12.15
CA LYS A 199 -5.25 -18.60 -11.05
C LYS A 199 -3.87 -18.82 -10.41
N ASN A 200 -3.15 -19.86 -10.81
CA ASN A 200 -1.84 -20.19 -10.25
C ASN A 200 -0.70 -19.46 -10.97
N GLU A 201 -0.93 -18.94 -12.18
CA GLU A 201 0.00 -18.01 -12.80
C GLU A 201 -0.07 -16.66 -12.10
N ARG A 202 1.02 -16.27 -11.44
CA ARG A 202 1.10 -15.05 -10.64
C ARG A 202 2.28 -14.21 -11.09
N TYR A 203 2.00 -13.25 -11.96
CA TYR A 203 2.87 -12.12 -12.25
C TYR A 203 2.02 -10.85 -12.19
N SER A 204 2.63 -9.71 -11.84
CA SER A 204 1.89 -8.45 -11.81
C SER A 204 1.75 -7.85 -13.21
N ARG A 205 0.86 -6.87 -13.36
CA ARG A 205 0.79 -6.01 -14.55
C ARG A 205 2.13 -5.40 -14.93
N GLY A 206 2.91 -4.97 -13.93
CA GLY A 206 4.24 -4.42 -14.16
C GLY A 206 5.24 -5.45 -14.70
N ASP A 207 5.13 -6.70 -14.25
CA ASP A 207 5.93 -7.80 -14.78
C ASP A 207 5.58 -8.08 -16.25
N LYS A 208 4.28 -8.04 -16.59
CA LYS A 208 3.80 -8.19 -17.98
C LYS A 208 4.27 -7.05 -18.87
N LEU A 209 4.12 -5.80 -18.43
CA LEU A 209 4.60 -4.63 -19.16
C LEU A 209 6.11 -4.72 -19.42
N LYS A 210 6.89 -5.08 -18.40
CA LYS A 210 8.35 -5.24 -18.55
C LYS A 210 8.67 -6.34 -19.56
N ALA A 211 8.02 -7.50 -19.46
CA ALA A 211 8.18 -8.62 -20.37
C ALA A 211 7.89 -8.22 -21.83
N LEU A 212 6.81 -7.49 -22.07
CA LEU A 212 6.46 -6.95 -23.39
C LEU A 212 7.50 -5.95 -23.87
N SER A 213 7.95 -5.06 -23.00
CA SER A 213 8.91 -4.00 -23.36
C SER A 213 10.32 -4.53 -23.63
N THR A 214 10.73 -5.64 -23.01
CA THR A 214 12.07 -6.21 -23.19
C THR A 214 12.07 -7.46 -24.07
N ASN A 215 10.92 -7.84 -24.63
CA ASN A 215 10.74 -9.10 -25.36
C ASN A 215 11.29 -10.31 -24.60
N SER A 216 11.00 -10.38 -23.30
CA SER A 216 11.47 -11.44 -22.41
C SER A 216 10.26 -12.14 -21.76
N PRO A 217 10.39 -13.40 -21.31
CA PRO A 217 9.32 -14.07 -20.57
C PRO A 217 8.93 -13.30 -19.29
N PRO A 218 7.64 -13.29 -18.91
CA PRO A 218 7.21 -12.68 -17.66
C PRO A 218 7.84 -13.40 -16.46
N PHE A 219 8.31 -12.61 -15.50
CA PHE A 219 8.94 -13.11 -14.28
C PHE A 219 8.28 -12.45 -13.07
N ALA A 220 7.87 -13.26 -12.09
CA ALA A 220 7.06 -12.85 -10.93
C ALA A 220 7.83 -11.98 -9.92
N SER A 221 8.22 -10.77 -10.34
CA SER A 221 8.85 -9.76 -9.49
C SER A 221 7.84 -8.94 -8.69
N TYR A 222 6.56 -9.00 -9.08
CA TYR A 222 5.46 -8.20 -8.55
C TYR A 222 5.75 -6.70 -8.68
N LEU A 223 6.20 -6.28 -9.87
CA LEU A 223 6.42 -4.87 -10.19
C LEU A 223 5.10 -4.10 -10.16
N VAL A 224 5.16 -2.92 -9.56
CA VAL A 224 4.01 -2.02 -9.43
C VAL A 224 4.01 -1.03 -10.59
N THR A 225 2.83 -0.70 -11.11
CA THR A 225 2.64 0.27 -12.19
C THR A 225 1.96 1.54 -11.67
N SER A 226 2.17 2.66 -12.37
CA SER A 226 1.47 3.92 -12.06
C SER A 226 0.06 3.96 -12.64
N HIS A 227 -0.87 4.64 -11.98
CA HIS A 227 -2.24 4.82 -12.47
C HIS A 227 -2.27 5.39 -13.90
N LEU A 228 -1.60 6.53 -14.10
CA LEU A 228 -1.61 7.23 -15.38
C LEU A 228 -1.03 6.39 -16.52
N ALA A 229 0.18 5.86 -16.34
CA ALA A 229 0.87 5.20 -17.43
C ALA A 229 0.29 3.82 -17.75
N ASP A 230 -0.17 3.07 -16.74
CA ASP A 230 -0.88 1.80 -16.95
C ASP A 230 -2.23 2.02 -17.61
N GLY A 231 -2.92 3.10 -17.23
CA GLY A 231 -4.14 3.56 -17.88
C GLY A 231 -3.95 3.85 -19.36
N LEU A 232 -2.97 4.70 -19.70
CA LEU A 232 -2.63 5.02 -21.09
C LEU A 232 -2.19 3.78 -21.88
N LEU A 233 -1.41 2.90 -21.25
CA LEU A 233 -0.99 1.64 -21.84
C LEU A 233 -2.19 0.74 -22.16
N THR A 234 -3.20 0.71 -21.31
CA THR A 234 -4.35 -0.21 -21.42
C THR A 234 -5.45 0.34 -22.34
N PHE A 235 -5.83 1.61 -22.17
CA PHE A 235 -6.98 2.22 -22.84
C PHE A 235 -6.62 3.39 -23.77
N GLY A 236 -5.33 3.72 -23.90
CA GLY A 236 -4.92 4.96 -24.57
C GLY A 236 -5.52 6.19 -23.89
N PHE A 237 -5.86 7.21 -24.67
CA PHE A 237 -6.47 8.44 -24.14
C PHE A 237 -7.90 8.24 -23.58
N LEU A 238 -8.59 7.15 -23.93
CA LEU A 238 -9.88 6.81 -23.32
C LEU A 238 -9.76 6.48 -21.83
N TYR A 239 -8.55 6.26 -21.32
CA TYR A 239 -8.29 6.13 -19.90
C TYR A 239 -8.87 7.27 -19.07
N PHE A 240 -8.73 8.53 -19.50
CA PHE A 240 -9.16 9.69 -18.71
C PHE A 240 -10.66 9.69 -18.38
N PRO A 241 -11.57 9.56 -19.35
CA PRO A 241 -13.01 9.46 -19.04
C PRO A 241 -13.37 8.18 -18.27
N ILE A 242 -12.71 7.05 -18.56
CA ILE A 242 -12.95 5.78 -17.82
C ILE A 242 -12.59 5.94 -16.35
N GLU A 243 -11.37 6.39 -16.05
CA GLU A 243 -10.90 6.54 -14.68
C GLU A 243 -11.67 7.64 -13.94
N PHE A 244 -12.06 8.73 -14.61
CA PHE A 244 -12.94 9.74 -14.02
C PHE A 244 -14.24 9.11 -13.51
N PHE A 245 -14.89 8.28 -14.32
CA PHE A 245 -16.11 7.59 -13.92
C PHE A 245 -15.88 6.58 -12.79
N LEU A 246 -14.81 5.78 -12.87
CA LEU A 246 -14.45 4.82 -11.81
C LEU A 246 -14.14 5.53 -10.48
N PHE A 247 -13.42 6.66 -10.51
CA PHE A 247 -13.14 7.45 -9.33
C PHE A 247 -14.39 8.08 -8.76
N TYR A 248 -15.29 8.60 -9.60
CA TYR A 248 -16.59 9.09 -9.14
C TYR A 248 -17.36 8.00 -8.37
N LEU A 249 -17.46 6.78 -8.92
CA LEU A 249 -18.09 5.65 -8.23
C LEU A 249 -17.37 5.29 -6.92
N ARG A 250 -16.03 5.28 -6.92
CA ARG A 250 -15.24 5.03 -5.71
C ARG A 250 -15.55 6.06 -4.62
N PHE A 251 -15.65 7.34 -4.95
CA PHE A 251 -16.01 8.35 -3.97
C PHE A 251 -17.41 8.14 -3.40
N LEU A 252 -18.39 7.73 -4.21
CA LEU A 252 -19.72 7.36 -3.70
C LEU A 252 -19.65 6.17 -2.72
N PHE A 253 -18.82 5.17 -3.01
CA PHE A 253 -18.61 4.02 -2.12
C PHE A 253 -17.92 4.45 -0.82
N LEU A 254 -16.92 5.33 -0.89
CA LEU A 254 -16.26 5.86 0.30
C LEU A 254 -17.21 6.71 1.17
N ASP A 255 -18.11 7.46 0.55
CA ASP A 255 -19.12 8.26 1.25
C ASP A 255 -20.06 7.40 2.11
N THR A 256 -20.27 6.12 1.76
CA THR A 256 -21.09 5.20 2.58
C THR A 256 -20.52 4.95 3.98
N PHE A 257 -19.23 5.19 4.19
CA PHE A 257 -18.59 5.05 5.50
C PHE A 257 -18.82 6.25 6.41
N ILE A 258 -19.57 7.27 5.96
CA ILE A 258 -19.79 8.53 6.65
C ILE A 258 -21.29 8.79 6.81
N ILE A 259 -21.71 9.12 8.03
CA ILE A 259 -23.08 9.57 8.34
C ILE A 259 -23.01 11.01 8.84
N LYS A 260 -23.75 11.91 8.19
CA LYS A 260 -23.91 13.30 8.63
C LYS A 260 -25.21 13.42 9.43
N HIS A 261 -25.11 13.76 10.71
CA HIS A 261 -26.28 13.94 11.58
C HIS A 261 -26.09 15.18 12.48
N ASN A 262 -27.07 16.10 12.48
CA ASN A 262 -27.08 17.31 13.32
C ASN A 262 -25.74 18.10 13.32
N LYS A 263 -25.20 18.40 12.12
CA LYS A 263 -23.91 19.08 11.90
C LYS A 263 -22.69 18.33 12.44
N ARG A 264 -22.83 17.05 12.78
CA ARG A 264 -21.72 16.16 13.15
C ARG A 264 -21.50 15.13 12.06
N VAL A 265 -20.23 14.81 11.84
CA VAL A 265 -19.80 13.75 10.95
C VAL A 265 -19.46 12.54 11.81
N ILE A 266 -20.13 11.42 11.56
CA ILE A 266 -19.92 10.14 12.24
C ILE A 266 -19.31 9.19 11.22
N TYR A 267 -18.22 8.54 11.59
CA TYR A 267 -17.51 7.60 10.73
C TYR A 267 -17.86 6.19 11.17
N SER A 268 -18.08 5.30 10.20
CA SER A 268 -18.20 3.88 10.46
C SER A 268 -16.92 3.33 11.07
N ILE A 269 -17.05 2.32 11.92
CA ILE A 269 -15.88 1.63 12.51
C ILE A 269 -15.02 1.01 11.40
N LEU A 270 -15.66 0.37 10.42
CA LEU A 270 -14.97 -0.20 9.26
C LEU A 270 -14.13 0.85 8.53
N GLY A 271 -14.72 2.00 8.18
CA GLY A 271 -14.00 3.07 7.50
C GLY A 271 -12.85 3.68 8.32
N LEU A 272 -12.97 3.72 9.66
CA LEU A 272 -11.86 4.13 10.52
C LEU A 272 -10.74 3.08 10.55
N THR A 273 -11.08 1.79 10.53
CA THR A 273 -10.08 0.71 10.52
C THR A 273 -9.36 0.57 9.18
N THR A 274 -10.00 0.92 8.06
CA THR A 274 -9.44 0.80 6.70
C THR A 274 -8.91 2.14 6.15
N ILE A 275 -8.77 3.17 6.99
CA ILE A 275 -8.41 4.53 6.55
C ILE A 275 -7.07 4.59 5.79
N PHE A 276 -6.11 3.73 6.15
CA PHE A 276 -4.84 3.66 5.42
C PHE A 276 -4.99 3.02 4.05
N SER A 277 -5.88 2.04 3.89
CA SER A 277 -6.24 1.46 2.59
C SER A 277 -6.88 2.49 1.67
N PHE A 278 -7.71 3.39 2.20
CA PHE A 278 -8.26 4.51 1.42
C PHE A 278 -7.17 5.45 0.93
N LEU A 279 -6.18 5.78 1.76
CA LEU A 279 -5.01 6.52 1.28
C LEU A 279 -4.21 5.69 0.25
N ALA A 280 -4.08 4.39 0.47
CA ALA A 280 -3.33 3.49 -0.41
C ALA A 280 -3.91 3.42 -1.83
N MET A 281 -5.24 3.41 -1.94
CA MET A 281 -5.99 3.34 -3.21
C MET A 281 -5.68 4.48 -4.18
N PHE A 282 -5.24 5.63 -3.68
CA PHE A 282 -4.89 6.79 -4.49
C PHE A 282 -3.38 6.99 -4.62
N ARG A 283 -2.57 6.04 -4.14
CA ARG A 283 -1.14 5.96 -4.45
C ARG A 283 -0.97 5.06 -5.67
N ASN A 284 0.17 5.15 -6.36
CA ASN A 284 0.53 4.33 -7.53
C ASN A 284 0.70 2.82 -7.20
N ALA A 285 -0.08 2.24 -6.29
CA ALA A 285 -0.10 0.81 -6.04
C ALA A 285 -1.16 0.19 -6.97
N GLY A 286 -0.73 -0.74 -7.85
CA GLY A 286 -1.63 -1.52 -8.73
C GLY A 286 -2.08 -0.86 -10.04
N GLY A 287 -1.79 0.42 -10.23
CA GLY A 287 -2.08 1.12 -11.50
C GLY A 287 -3.57 1.38 -11.70
N ALA A 288 -3.98 1.66 -12.94
CA ALA A 288 -5.39 1.95 -13.27
C ALA A 288 -6.33 0.77 -12.97
N CYS A 289 -5.76 -0.42 -12.88
CA CYS A 289 -6.50 -1.66 -12.84
C CYS A 289 -7.01 -2.02 -11.46
N ASP A 290 -6.59 -1.32 -10.41
CA ASP A 290 -7.18 -1.44 -9.08
C ASP A 290 -8.57 -0.77 -9.03
N SER A 291 -8.78 0.25 -9.88
CA SER A 291 -10.05 0.78 -10.39
C SER A 291 -11.31 0.03 -9.96
N LEU A 292 -11.56 -0.95 -10.81
CA LEU A 292 -12.78 -1.74 -10.94
C LEU A 292 -12.82 -2.92 -9.96
N PRO A 293 -11.72 -3.66 -9.67
CA PRO A 293 -11.69 -4.67 -8.61
C PRO A 293 -12.20 -4.20 -7.26
N TYR A 294 -11.85 -2.97 -6.87
CA TYR A 294 -12.35 -2.40 -5.62
C TYR A 294 -13.88 -2.33 -5.59
N LEU A 295 -14.48 -1.80 -6.67
CA LEU A 295 -15.92 -1.62 -6.82
C LEU A 295 -16.68 -2.94 -6.93
N LEU A 296 -16.11 -3.91 -7.64
CA LEU A 296 -16.76 -5.20 -7.91
C LEU A 296 -16.62 -6.19 -6.75
N ARG A 297 -15.52 -6.15 -6.00
CA ARG A 297 -15.20 -7.19 -5.02
C ARG A 297 -14.72 -6.64 -3.69
N GLU A 298 -13.65 -5.85 -3.66
CA GLU A 298 -12.97 -5.56 -2.39
C GLU A 298 -13.87 -4.84 -1.40
N TYR A 299 -14.60 -3.82 -1.85
CA TYR A 299 -15.57 -3.10 -1.02
C TYR A 299 -16.60 -4.03 -0.37
N TRP A 300 -17.20 -4.93 -1.17
CA TRP A 300 -18.21 -5.87 -0.68
C TRP A 300 -17.60 -6.92 0.25
N GLN A 301 -16.42 -7.43 -0.10
CA GLN A 301 -15.69 -8.40 0.70
C GLN A 301 -15.37 -7.82 2.09
N ASP A 302 -14.89 -6.58 2.15
CA ASP A 302 -14.57 -5.91 3.42
C ASP A 302 -15.81 -5.73 4.29
N ILE A 303 -16.95 -5.31 3.71
CA ILE A 303 -18.21 -5.18 4.43
C ILE A 303 -18.68 -6.54 4.98
N ILE A 304 -18.70 -7.57 4.14
CA ILE A 304 -19.17 -8.90 4.52
C ILE A 304 -18.30 -9.48 5.63
N LEU A 305 -16.97 -9.42 5.48
CA LEU A 305 -16.02 -9.91 6.49
C LEU A 305 -16.17 -9.15 7.81
N PHE A 306 -16.34 -7.83 7.76
CA PHE A 306 -16.59 -7.02 8.94
C PHE A 306 -17.87 -7.43 9.66
N LEU A 307 -18.97 -7.62 8.92
CA LEU A 307 -20.26 -8.05 9.50
C LEU A 307 -20.18 -9.46 10.11
N ILE A 308 -19.49 -10.40 9.45
CA ILE A 308 -19.26 -11.75 9.99
C ILE A 308 -18.45 -11.66 11.28
N GLY A 309 -17.31 -10.97 11.26
CA GLY A 309 -16.44 -10.82 12.42
C GLY A 309 -17.15 -10.14 13.59
N PHE A 310 -17.89 -9.07 13.31
CA PHE A 310 -18.69 -8.37 14.32
C PHE A 310 -19.77 -9.28 14.92
N SER A 311 -20.44 -10.09 14.10
CA SER A 311 -21.46 -11.04 14.56
C SER A 311 -20.88 -12.14 15.45
N ILE A 312 -19.70 -12.66 15.12
CA ILE A 312 -18.99 -13.66 15.93
C ILE A 312 -18.57 -13.04 17.28
N LEU A 313 -17.95 -11.86 17.26
CA LEU A 313 -17.52 -11.17 18.48
C LEU A 313 -18.69 -10.87 19.41
N LYS A 314 -19.84 -10.45 18.86
CA LYS A 314 -21.06 -10.22 19.64
C LYS A 314 -21.58 -11.48 20.34
N LYS A 315 -21.33 -12.68 19.78
CA LYS A 315 -21.69 -13.96 20.42
C LYS A 315 -20.70 -14.38 21.50
N ILE A 316 -19.42 -14.04 21.37
CA ILE A 316 -18.36 -14.42 22.33
C ILE A 316 -18.35 -13.49 23.56
N ILE A 317 -18.62 -12.21 23.35
CA ILE A 317 -18.58 -11.17 24.41
C ILE A 317 -19.93 -11.06 25.17
N ARG A 318 -20.96 -11.78 24.71
CA ARG A 318 -22.20 -11.99 25.47
C ARG A 318 -22.02 -13.10 26.49
#